data_AF-A0A435EBF1-F1
#
_entry.id   AF-A0A435EBF1-F1
#
_cell.length_a   1.000
_cell.length_b   1.000
_cell.length_c   1.000
_cell.angle_alpha   90.00
_cell.angle_beta   90.00
_cell.angle_gamma   90.00
#
_symmetry.space_group_name_H-M   'P 1'
#
loop_
_entity.id
_entity.type
_entity.pdbx_description
1 polymer ?
#
loop_
_entity_poly.entity_id
_entity_poly.type
_entity_poly.pdbx_seq_one_letter_code
_entity_poly.pdbx_strand_id
1 'polypeptide(L)'
;LGFLSYITGIHSVTYGRADGVVKQVGFLWTANWTFVFMVFLPLFFAFVTELVTFWKDEGRPKLVAQGDKMESDDAWARSVEASSYSYWAVFMICVLFAGLFQWIGVSLIPLMKGGGNYATDWGSLAIVRPEVISVPEAVVFTGLAYLYMCLCFYLFLVGLILLYTVIHDLWRIGEEANNRPKVDYQREHNEASIRVMRGIFRCTVLGVLIAIVMKVQSAYLTSRGENILAWLVSDMSSAFYGRNDVSAGISYRRPTHYSSLLIAISTCFVFLYGSIRLGVERRFCMPLWRMSAIVALLVAGYLLIDAFAGFSILLGVGVLLAIHGLFDPGLGRWRASKLGNNQSVS
;
A
#
# COMPACT_ATOMS: atom_id res chain seq x y z
N LEU A 1 -1.50 18.61 -9.48
CA LEU A 1 -0.18 18.72 -8.82
C LEU A 1 0.99 18.64 -9.80
N GLY A 2 1.12 17.61 -10.64
CA GLY A 2 2.23 17.53 -11.62
C GLY A 2 2.30 18.69 -12.62
N PHE A 3 1.17 19.17 -13.13
CA PHE A 3 1.15 20.36 -13.98
C PHE A 3 1.48 21.66 -13.21
N LEU A 4 1.01 21.76 -11.96
CA LEU A 4 1.32 22.89 -11.09
C LEU A 4 2.81 22.93 -10.76
N SER A 5 3.47 21.79 -10.51
CA SER A 5 4.91 21.75 -10.25
C SER A 5 5.75 22.13 -11.48
N TYR A 6 5.22 21.91 -12.68
CA TYR A 6 5.82 22.40 -13.92
C TYR A 6 5.73 23.93 -14.00
N ILE A 7 4.53 24.49 -13.78
CA ILE A 7 4.30 25.94 -13.78
C ILE A 7 5.16 26.65 -12.73
N THR A 8 5.27 26.09 -11.52
CA THR A 8 6.05 26.70 -10.43
C THR A 8 7.55 26.39 -10.51
N GLY A 9 8.02 25.71 -11.55
CA GLY A 9 9.46 25.43 -11.75
C GLY A 9 10.07 24.37 -10.83
N ILE A 10 9.31 23.77 -9.91
CA ILE A 10 9.81 22.79 -8.92
C ILE A 10 9.79 21.32 -9.42
N HIS A 11 9.34 21.07 -10.64
CA HIS A 11 9.15 19.73 -11.19
C HIS A 11 10.44 18.90 -11.24
N SER A 12 11.56 19.48 -11.67
CA SER A 12 12.86 18.81 -11.81
C SER A 12 14.00 19.70 -11.37
N VAL A 13 14.26 19.72 -10.06
CA VAL A 13 15.32 20.54 -9.44
C VAL A 13 16.36 19.66 -8.77
N THR A 14 17.62 20.05 -8.88
CA THR A 14 18.74 19.48 -8.11
C THR A 14 19.22 20.45 -7.03
N TYR A 15 19.66 19.90 -5.91
CA TYR A 15 20.15 20.65 -4.76
C TYR A 15 21.52 20.11 -4.33
N GLY A 16 22.54 20.97 -4.38
CA GLY A 16 23.85 20.69 -3.83
C GLY A 16 23.84 20.89 -2.31
N ARG A 17 24.02 19.80 -1.56
CA ARG A 17 24.14 19.83 -0.11
C ARG A 17 25.56 20.26 0.30
N ALA A 18 25.71 20.78 1.51
CA ALA A 18 26.99 21.28 2.05
C ALA A 18 28.12 20.23 2.12
N ASP A 19 27.79 18.93 2.04
CA ASP A 19 28.74 17.81 1.96
C ASP A 19 29.21 17.51 0.52
N GLY A 20 28.82 18.34 -0.45
CA GLY A 20 29.18 18.21 -1.86
C GLY A 20 28.26 17.28 -2.67
N VAL A 21 27.27 16.64 -2.04
CA VAL A 21 26.33 15.74 -2.75
C VAL A 21 25.24 16.54 -3.46
N VAL A 22 25.08 16.32 -4.76
CA VAL A 22 23.97 16.90 -5.54
C VAL A 22 22.80 15.92 -5.59
N LYS A 23 21.69 16.29 -4.94
CA LYS A 23 20.47 15.46 -4.89
C LYS A 23 19.40 15.91 -5.86
N GLN A 24 18.69 14.96 -6.44
CA GLN A 24 17.44 15.22 -7.14
C GLN A 24 16.30 15.42 -6.13
N VAL A 25 15.81 16.65 -6.01
CA VAL A 25 14.78 17.05 -5.03
C VAL A 25 13.47 17.51 -5.67
N GLY A 26 13.43 17.62 -7.00
CA GLY A 26 12.23 18.01 -7.74
C GLY A 26 11.04 17.09 -7.48
N PHE A 27 9.83 17.63 -7.67
CA PHE A 27 8.57 16.93 -7.41
C PHE A 27 8.49 15.58 -8.13
N LEU A 28 8.94 15.50 -9.40
CA LEU A 28 8.90 14.28 -10.21
C LEU A 28 9.89 13.20 -9.75
N TRP A 29 10.96 13.61 -9.07
CA TRP A 29 11.98 12.70 -8.55
C TRP A 29 11.59 12.08 -7.20
N THR A 30 10.43 12.48 -6.66
CA THR A 30 9.87 11.88 -5.45
C THR A 30 9.20 10.55 -5.81
N ALA A 31 9.78 9.43 -5.40
CA ALA A 31 9.25 8.10 -5.66
C ALA A 31 7.83 7.89 -5.10
N ASN A 32 7.46 8.56 -4.01
CA ASN A 32 6.08 8.54 -3.50
C ASN A 32 5.10 9.08 -4.54
N TRP A 33 5.40 10.20 -5.21
CA TRP A 33 4.49 10.78 -6.20
C TRP A 33 4.29 9.85 -7.39
N THR A 34 5.37 9.28 -7.91
CA THR A 34 5.34 8.42 -9.08
C THR A 34 4.75 7.04 -8.79
N PHE A 35 5.25 6.33 -7.77
CA PHE A 35 4.83 4.94 -7.54
C PHE A 35 3.57 4.84 -6.67
N VAL A 36 3.47 5.59 -5.57
CA VAL A 36 2.31 5.46 -4.67
C VAL A 36 1.06 6.00 -5.36
N PHE A 37 1.10 7.26 -5.81
CA PHE A 37 -0.12 7.93 -6.28
C PHE A 37 -0.46 7.66 -7.74
N MET A 38 0.51 7.42 -8.64
CA MET A 38 0.19 7.15 -10.05
C MET A 38 0.05 5.66 -10.40
N VAL A 39 0.59 4.74 -9.57
CA VAL A 39 0.61 3.31 -9.90
C VAL A 39 -0.12 2.47 -8.84
N PHE A 40 0.40 2.42 -7.62
CA PHE A 40 -0.09 1.44 -6.64
C PHE A 40 -1.47 1.78 -6.09
N LEU A 41 -1.75 3.05 -5.83
CA LEU A 41 -3.04 3.47 -5.29
C LEU A 41 -4.19 3.30 -6.32
N PRO A 42 -4.04 3.70 -7.60
CA PRO A 42 -5.04 3.39 -8.63
C PRO A 42 -5.28 1.88 -8.80
N LEU A 43 -4.23 1.07 -8.82
CA LEU A 43 -4.35 -0.39 -8.88
C LEU A 43 -5.07 -0.96 -7.65
N PHE A 44 -4.80 -0.39 -6.47
CA PHE A 44 -5.46 -0.79 -5.23
C PHE A 44 -6.96 -0.53 -5.31
N PHE A 45 -7.36 0.67 -5.76
CA PHE A 45 -8.77 0.99 -5.95
C PHE A 45 -9.43 0.10 -6.98
N ALA A 46 -8.76 -0.19 -8.10
CA ALA A 46 -9.29 -1.10 -9.11
C ALA A 46 -9.58 -2.50 -8.52
N PHE A 47 -8.67 -3.07 -7.73
CA PHE A 47 -8.88 -4.37 -7.10
C PHE A 47 -9.91 -4.35 -5.97
N VAL A 48 -9.98 -3.28 -5.17
CA VAL A 48 -11.04 -3.11 -4.17
C VAL A 48 -12.40 -3.04 -4.86
N THR A 49 -12.53 -2.24 -5.91
CA THR A 49 -13.78 -2.13 -6.68
C THR A 49 -14.15 -3.46 -7.33
N GLU A 50 -13.22 -4.15 -7.98
CA GLU A 50 -13.45 -5.49 -8.55
C GLU A 50 -13.95 -6.47 -7.48
N LEU A 51 -13.35 -6.45 -6.28
CA LEU A 51 -13.71 -7.39 -5.23
C LEU A 51 -15.06 -7.05 -4.59
N VAL A 52 -15.34 -5.76 -4.35
CA VAL A 52 -16.61 -5.31 -3.78
C VAL A 52 -17.77 -5.55 -4.77
N THR A 53 -17.56 -5.27 -6.05
CA THR A 53 -18.55 -5.55 -7.11
C THR A 53 -18.81 -7.04 -7.24
N PHE A 54 -17.75 -7.86 -7.29
CA PHE A 54 -17.89 -9.32 -7.26
C PHE A 54 -18.71 -9.77 -6.03
N TRP A 55 -18.38 -9.28 -4.83
CA TRP A 55 -19.07 -9.69 -3.62
C TRP A 55 -20.55 -9.33 -3.66
N LYS A 56 -20.87 -8.09 -4.04
CA LYS A 56 -22.24 -7.59 -4.12
C LYS A 56 -23.08 -8.31 -5.18
N ASP A 57 -22.56 -8.41 -6.40
CA ASP A 57 -23.36 -8.79 -7.56
C ASP A 57 -23.37 -10.30 -7.83
N GLU A 58 -22.33 -11.03 -7.42
CA GLU A 58 -22.18 -12.45 -7.71
C GLU A 58 -21.99 -13.32 -6.45
N GLY A 59 -21.06 -12.95 -5.58
CA GLY A 59 -20.61 -13.80 -4.48
C GLY A 59 -21.69 -13.98 -3.41
N ARG A 60 -22.19 -12.86 -2.89
CA ARG A 60 -23.19 -12.83 -1.83
C ARG A 60 -24.54 -13.42 -2.24
N PRO A 61 -25.13 -13.08 -3.42
CA PRO A 61 -26.42 -13.63 -3.83
C PRO A 61 -26.42 -15.16 -4.07
N LYS A 62 -25.28 -15.74 -4.47
CA LYS A 62 -25.15 -17.21 -4.60
C LYS A 62 -25.26 -17.91 -3.25
N LEU A 63 -24.70 -17.31 -2.21
CA LEU A 63 -24.65 -17.90 -0.85
C LEU A 63 -25.95 -17.64 -0.06
N VAL A 64 -26.58 -16.49 -0.23
CA VAL A 64 -27.85 -16.18 0.42
C VAL A 64 -28.99 -16.71 -0.44
N ALA A 65 -29.38 -17.96 -0.19
CA ALA A 65 -30.37 -18.73 -0.97
C ALA A 65 -31.56 -17.89 -1.47
N GLN A 66 -31.69 -17.71 -2.81
CA GLN A 66 -32.85 -17.20 -3.57
C GLN A 66 -33.72 -16.11 -2.90
N GLY A 67 -33.14 -15.28 -2.01
CA GLY A 67 -33.79 -14.09 -1.49
C GLY A 67 -33.87 -13.03 -2.59
N ASP A 68 -34.89 -12.18 -2.54
CA ASP A 68 -35.04 -11.07 -3.47
C ASP A 68 -33.72 -10.27 -3.53
N LYS A 69 -33.25 -9.97 -4.74
CA LYS A 69 -32.00 -9.21 -4.96
C LYS A 69 -32.02 -7.91 -4.15
N MET A 70 -33.20 -7.33 -3.99
CA MET A 70 -33.44 -6.13 -3.18
C MET A 70 -33.11 -6.36 -1.69
N GLU A 71 -33.52 -7.48 -1.10
CA GLU A 71 -33.20 -7.82 0.29
C GLU A 71 -31.69 -8.05 0.49
N SER A 72 -31.02 -8.63 -0.51
CA SER A 72 -29.58 -8.80 -0.49
C SER A 72 -28.83 -7.46 -0.54
N ASP A 73 -29.26 -6.55 -1.42
CA ASP A 73 -28.67 -5.22 -1.55
C ASP A 73 -28.89 -4.38 -0.28
N ASP A 74 -30.09 -4.43 0.31
CA ASP A 74 -30.42 -3.74 1.57
C ASP A 74 -29.63 -4.30 2.76
N ALA A 75 -29.38 -5.61 2.80
CA ALA A 75 -28.56 -6.23 3.83
C ALA A 75 -27.09 -5.86 3.69
N TRP A 76 -26.56 -5.76 2.46
CA TRP A 76 -25.21 -5.25 2.21
C TRP A 76 -25.08 -3.77 2.62
N ALA A 77 -26.05 -2.93 2.25
CA ALA A 77 -26.07 -1.52 2.62
C ALA A 77 -26.02 -1.34 4.15
N ARG A 78 -26.82 -2.13 4.89
CA ARG A 78 -26.78 -2.15 6.37
C ARG A 78 -25.43 -2.60 6.92
N SER A 79 -24.77 -3.60 6.32
CA SER A 79 -23.43 -4.03 6.73
C SER A 79 -22.38 -2.92 6.54
N VAL A 80 -22.50 -2.13 5.46
CA VAL A 80 -21.63 -0.97 5.22
C VAL A 80 -21.94 0.17 6.18
N GLU A 81 -23.21 0.45 6.41
CA GLU A 81 -23.69 1.50 7.32
C GLU A 81 -23.30 1.23 8.78
N ALA A 82 -23.28 -0.04 9.20
CA ALA A 82 -22.78 -0.44 10.51
C ALA A 82 -21.31 -0.01 10.74
N SER A 83 -20.54 0.22 9.67
CA SER A 83 -19.15 0.71 9.72
C SER A 83 -19.03 2.24 9.59
N SER A 84 -20.15 2.99 9.58
CA SER A 84 -20.20 4.46 9.42
C SER A 84 -19.28 5.20 10.40
N TYR A 85 -19.25 4.78 11.66
CA TYR A 85 -18.37 5.37 12.67
C TYR A 85 -16.89 5.20 12.31
N SER A 86 -16.49 4.04 11.80
CA SER A 86 -15.11 3.79 11.34
C SER A 86 -14.73 4.69 10.17
N TYR A 87 -15.64 4.91 9.21
CA TYR A 87 -15.41 5.83 8.10
C TYR A 87 -15.21 7.28 8.58
N TRP A 88 -16.04 7.75 9.51
CA TRP A 88 -15.90 9.09 10.09
C TRP A 88 -14.63 9.25 10.92
N ALA A 89 -14.29 8.27 11.75
CA ALA A 89 -13.08 8.29 12.55
C ALA A 89 -11.83 8.38 11.65
N VAL A 90 -11.78 7.55 10.61
CA VAL A 90 -10.67 7.56 9.64
C VAL A 90 -10.62 8.87 8.85
N PHE A 91 -11.77 9.43 8.45
CA PHE A 91 -11.83 10.74 7.80
C PHE A 91 -11.18 11.82 8.67
N MET A 92 -11.57 11.90 9.94
CA MET A 92 -11.04 12.89 10.87
C MET A 92 -9.55 12.69 11.12
N ILE A 93 -9.10 11.44 11.28
CA ILE A 93 -7.68 11.12 11.45
C ILE A 93 -6.87 11.56 10.23
N CYS A 94 -7.32 11.23 9.02
CA CYS A 94 -6.62 11.60 7.80
C CYS A 94 -6.59 13.11 7.59
N VAL A 95 -7.73 13.80 7.67
CA VAL A 95 -7.79 15.24 7.38
C VAL A 95 -7.07 16.07 8.44
N LEU A 96 -7.31 15.80 9.73
CA LEU A 96 -6.74 16.61 10.80
C LEU A 96 -5.27 16.26 11.07
N PHE A 97 -4.95 14.98 11.25
CA PHE A 97 -3.59 14.60 11.65
C PHE A 97 -2.67 14.49 10.43
N ALA A 98 -3.02 13.68 9.43
CA ALA A 98 -2.15 13.45 8.27
C ALA A 98 -2.13 14.64 7.29
N GLY A 99 -3.25 15.37 7.20
CA GLY A 99 -3.37 16.59 6.39
C GLY A 99 -2.89 17.81 7.14
N LEU A 100 -3.75 18.36 8.01
CA LEU A 100 -3.59 19.69 8.60
C LEU A 100 -2.38 19.79 9.54
N PHE A 101 -2.31 18.98 10.59
CA PHE A 101 -1.23 19.07 11.57
C PHE A 101 0.12 18.70 10.99
N GLN A 102 0.17 17.68 10.13
CA GLN A 102 1.40 17.30 9.45
C GLN A 102 1.89 18.42 8.50
N TRP A 103 0.99 19.05 7.74
CA TRP A 103 1.34 20.19 6.89
C TRP A 103 1.85 21.38 7.71
N ILE A 104 1.15 21.72 8.80
CA ILE A 104 1.56 22.81 9.69
C ILE A 104 2.98 22.57 10.23
N GLY A 105 3.21 21.38 10.78
CA GLY A 105 4.46 21.05 11.47
C GLY A 105 5.65 20.78 10.54
N VAL A 106 5.41 20.18 9.37
CA VAL A 106 6.48 19.73 8.45
C VAL A 106 6.76 20.74 7.35
N SER A 107 5.77 21.50 6.91
CA SER A 107 5.92 22.45 5.79
C SER A 107 5.71 23.90 6.20
N LEU A 108 4.54 24.26 6.76
CA LEU A 108 4.18 25.66 7.00
C LEU A 108 5.13 26.37 7.97
N ILE A 109 5.33 25.82 9.17
CA ILE A 109 6.20 26.44 10.18
C ILE A 109 7.64 26.55 9.68
N PRO A 110 8.25 25.50 9.08
CA PRO A 110 9.59 25.62 8.51
C PRO A 110 9.71 26.68 7.40
N LEU A 111 8.73 26.76 6.50
CA LEU A 111 8.70 27.74 5.41
C LEU A 111 8.62 29.18 5.94
N MET A 112 7.79 29.42 6.96
CA MET A 112 7.64 30.76 7.54
C MET A 112 8.83 31.21 8.38
N LYS A 113 9.51 30.27 9.06
CA LYS A 113 10.64 30.57 9.95
C LYS A 113 12.02 30.49 9.27
N GLY A 114 12.07 30.10 7.99
CA GLY A 114 13.32 29.99 7.24
C GLY A 114 14.23 28.85 7.70
N GLY A 115 13.69 27.79 8.29
CA GLY A 115 14.51 26.68 8.80
C GLY A 115 13.73 25.49 9.36
N GLY A 116 14.41 24.35 9.48
CA GLY A 116 13.87 23.11 10.07
C GLY A 116 14.89 21.96 10.00
N ASN A 117 14.83 21.01 10.94
CA ASN A 117 15.66 19.81 10.95
C ASN A 117 15.07 18.73 10.03
N TYR A 118 14.81 19.06 8.77
CA TYR A 118 14.34 18.15 7.74
C TYR A 118 15.26 18.19 6.52
N ALA A 119 15.39 17.08 5.80
CA ALA A 119 16.14 17.05 4.55
C ALA A 119 15.42 17.91 3.49
N THR A 120 16.18 18.75 2.77
CA THR A 120 15.62 19.60 1.72
C THR A 120 14.96 18.76 0.63
N ASP A 121 13.71 19.11 0.32
CA ASP A 121 12.87 18.52 -0.72
C ASP A 121 12.14 19.63 -1.50
N TRP A 122 11.30 19.27 -2.47
CA TRP A 122 10.49 20.22 -3.25
C TRP A 122 9.60 21.12 -2.37
N GLY A 123 9.20 20.67 -1.17
CA GLY A 123 8.33 21.40 -0.26
C GLY A 123 9.06 22.45 0.58
N SER A 124 10.38 22.30 0.73
CA SER A 124 11.26 23.20 1.49
C SER A 124 12.22 23.99 0.60
N LEU A 125 12.13 23.83 -0.72
CA LEU A 125 13.03 24.45 -1.71
C LEU A 125 13.02 25.99 -1.62
N ALA A 126 11.89 26.62 -1.32
CA ALA A 126 11.75 28.07 -1.17
C ALA A 126 12.69 28.67 -0.10
N ILE A 127 13.12 27.88 0.89
CA ILE A 127 14.02 28.33 1.96
C ILE A 127 15.46 28.47 1.43
N VAL A 128 15.84 27.62 0.48
CA VAL A 128 17.23 27.48 0.03
C VAL A 128 17.47 28.08 -1.35
N ARG A 129 16.44 28.09 -2.20
CA ARG A 129 16.45 28.58 -3.58
C ARG A 129 15.21 29.46 -3.82
N PRO A 130 15.05 30.61 -3.12
CA PRO A 130 13.89 31.49 -3.25
C PRO A 130 13.71 32.07 -4.66
N GLU A 131 14.75 32.03 -5.49
CA GLU A 131 14.70 32.43 -6.90
C GLU A 131 13.94 31.44 -7.80
N VAL A 132 13.68 30.21 -7.34
CA VAL A 132 12.90 29.20 -8.08
C VAL A 132 11.42 29.27 -7.72
N ILE A 133 11.11 29.41 -6.43
CA ILE A 133 9.73 29.47 -5.93
C ILE A 133 9.68 30.34 -4.68
N SER A 134 8.68 31.23 -4.61
CA SER A 134 8.50 32.09 -3.43
C SER A 134 7.90 31.32 -2.25
N VAL A 135 8.11 31.83 -1.04
CA VAL A 135 7.56 31.20 0.19
C VAL A 135 6.03 31.09 0.15
N PRO A 136 5.25 32.12 -0.24
CA PRO A 136 3.79 31.99 -0.33
C PRO A 136 3.34 30.93 -1.34
N GLU A 137 4.00 30.85 -2.50
CA GLU A 137 3.70 29.83 -3.51
C GLU A 137 4.00 28.42 -3.01
N ALA A 138 5.13 28.23 -2.33
CA ALA A 138 5.49 26.96 -1.72
C ALA A 138 4.50 26.55 -0.61
N VAL A 139 4.02 27.50 0.19
CA VAL A 139 2.98 27.26 1.21
C VAL A 139 1.68 26.76 0.57
N VAL A 140 1.21 27.42 -0.49
CA VAL A 140 -0.01 27.00 -1.20
C VAL A 140 0.18 25.63 -1.87
N PHE A 141 1.31 25.44 -2.56
CA PHE A 141 1.59 24.18 -3.25
C PHE A 141 1.70 23.00 -2.28
N THR A 142 2.42 23.15 -1.17
CA THR A 142 2.52 22.12 -0.13
C THR A 142 1.17 21.88 0.55
N GLY A 143 0.35 22.92 0.78
CA GLY A 143 -1.00 22.77 1.33
C GLY A 143 -1.89 21.90 0.43
N LEU A 144 -1.92 22.19 -0.88
CA LEU A 144 -2.64 21.38 -1.86
C LEU A 144 -2.11 19.94 -1.94
N ALA A 145 -0.80 19.76 -1.86
CA ALA A 145 -0.18 18.45 -1.86
C ALA A 145 -0.59 17.62 -0.63
N TYR A 146 -0.57 18.21 0.57
CA TYR A 146 -0.97 17.53 1.80
C TYR A 146 -2.48 17.22 1.84
N LEU A 147 -3.32 18.12 1.32
CA LEU A 147 -4.74 17.86 1.16
C LEU A 147 -4.98 16.67 0.21
N TYR A 148 -4.28 16.63 -0.93
CA TYR A 148 -4.37 15.50 -1.85
C TYR A 148 -3.92 14.18 -1.20
N MET A 149 -2.79 14.21 -0.49
CA MET A 149 -2.25 13.03 0.19
C MET A 149 -3.22 12.50 1.26
N CYS A 150 -3.81 13.39 2.07
CA CYS A 150 -4.71 12.95 3.13
C CYS A 150 -6.03 12.38 2.58
N LEU A 151 -6.58 12.94 1.50
CA LEU A 151 -7.75 12.40 0.82
C LEU A 151 -7.45 11.03 0.19
N CYS A 152 -6.28 10.86 -0.42
CA CYS A 152 -5.85 9.58 -0.97
C CYS A 152 -5.70 8.50 0.11
N PHE A 153 -5.07 8.83 1.25
CA PHE A 153 -4.95 7.89 2.37
C PHE A 153 -6.29 7.61 3.06
N TYR A 154 -7.19 8.59 3.12
CA TYR A 154 -8.56 8.35 3.55
C TYR A 154 -9.24 7.30 2.66
N LEU A 155 -9.22 7.49 1.34
CA LEU A 155 -9.80 6.53 0.39
C LEU A 155 -9.14 5.15 0.47
N PHE A 156 -7.81 5.10 0.68
CA PHE A 156 -7.10 3.84 0.89
C PHE A 156 -7.64 3.09 2.12
N LEU A 157 -7.79 3.78 3.26
CA LEU A 157 -8.31 3.18 4.49
C LEU A 157 -9.80 2.82 4.37
N VAL A 158 -10.61 3.62 3.66
CA VAL A 158 -11.99 3.27 3.28
C VAL A 158 -11.99 1.95 2.50
N GLY A 159 -11.09 1.79 1.54
CA GLY A 159 -10.92 0.55 0.81
C GLY A 159 -10.61 -0.63 1.72
N LEU A 160 -9.71 -0.47 2.69
CA LEU A 160 -9.42 -1.51 3.69
C LEU A 160 -10.63 -1.85 4.58
N ILE A 161 -11.43 -0.86 4.99
CA ILE A 161 -12.68 -1.09 5.74
C ILE A 161 -13.65 -1.91 4.89
N LEU A 162 -13.84 -1.55 3.61
CA LEU A 162 -14.70 -2.31 2.70
C LEU A 162 -14.23 -3.76 2.54
N LEU A 163 -12.92 -3.98 2.38
CA LEU A 163 -12.33 -5.32 2.33
C LEU A 163 -12.61 -6.11 3.61
N TYR A 164 -12.47 -5.47 4.77
CA TYR A 164 -12.83 -6.07 6.06
C TYR A 164 -14.32 -6.43 6.11
N THR A 165 -15.21 -5.53 5.67
CA THR A 165 -16.65 -5.78 5.64
C THR A 165 -17.00 -6.96 4.73
N VAL A 166 -16.34 -7.11 3.57
CA VAL A 166 -16.52 -8.28 2.67
C VAL A 166 -16.13 -9.57 3.39
N ILE A 167 -14.96 -9.62 4.04
CA ILE A 167 -14.51 -10.80 4.80
C ILE A 167 -15.52 -11.14 5.89
N HIS A 168 -15.94 -10.12 6.65
CA HIS A 168 -16.82 -10.28 7.79
C HIS A 168 -18.20 -10.80 7.37
N ASP A 169 -18.78 -10.22 6.32
CA ASP A 169 -20.08 -10.64 5.78
C ASP A 169 -20.02 -12.07 5.23
N LEU A 170 -18.97 -12.41 4.47
CA LEU A 170 -18.76 -13.78 3.97
C LEU A 170 -18.64 -14.79 5.11
N TRP A 171 -17.80 -14.49 6.11
CA TRP A 171 -17.59 -15.37 7.25
C TRP A 171 -18.91 -15.58 8.03
N ARG A 172 -19.69 -14.52 8.25
CA ARG A 172 -21.00 -14.60 8.93
C ARG A 172 -21.99 -15.49 8.18
N ILE A 173 -22.10 -15.32 6.86
CA ILE A 173 -22.97 -16.15 6.00
C ILE A 173 -22.53 -17.63 6.05
N GLY A 174 -21.22 -17.88 6.05
CA GLY A 174 -20.66 -19.22 6.24
C GLY A 174 -21.04 -19.87 7.57
N GLU A 175 -20.97 -19.11 8.67
CA GLU A 175 -21.31 -19.59 10.01
C GLU A 175 -22.79 -19.92 10.18
N GLU A 176 -23.69 -19.06 9.68
CA GLU A 176 -25.15 -19.27 9.74
C GLU A 176 -25.60 -20.52 8.96
N ALA A 177 -24.92 -20.82 7.85
CA ALA A 177 -25.24 -21.94 6.99
C ALA A 177 -24.56 -23.25 7.36
N ASN A 178 -23.55 -23.25 8.26
CA ASN A 178 -22.88 -24.46 8.76
C ASN A 178 -23.86 -25.40 9.51
N ASN A 179 -25.06 -24.89 9.84
CA ASN A 179 -26.20 -25.65 10.38
C ASN A 179 -27.05 -26.38 9.30
N ARG A 180 -26.71 -26.27 8.01
CA ARG A 180 -27.47 -26.87 6.88
C ARG A 180 -26.59 -27.81 6.04
N PRO A 181 -26.93 -29.10 5.91
CA PRO A 181 -26.15 -30.04 5.11
C PRO A 181 -26.50 -29.91 3.61
N LYS A 182 -25.75 -29.08 2.86
CA LYS A 182 -25.78 -29.07 1.39
C LYS A 182 -24.36 -28.99 0.81
N VAL A 183 -23.95 -30.04 0.10
CA VAL A 183 -22.61 -30.16 -0.53
C VAL A 183 -22.36 -29.05 -1.55
N ASP A 184 -23.38 -28.59 -2.27
CA ASP A 184 -23.27 -27.51 -3.26
C ASP A 184 -22.97 -26.15 -2.59
N TYR A 185 -23.60 -25.86 -1.45
CA TYR A 185 -23.36 -24.62 -0.69
C TYR A 185 -21.90 -24.51 -0.24
N GLN A 186 -21.33 -25.60 0.27
CA GLN A 186 -19.94 -25.60 0.74
C GLN A 186 -18.94 -25.41 -0.41
N ARG A 187 -19.26 -25.89 -1.61
CA ARG A 187 -18.45 -25.63 -2.82
C ARG A 187 -18.45 -24.14 -3.18
N GLU A 188 -19.63 -23.53 -3.26
CA GLU A 188 -19.79 -22.11 -3.60
C GLU A 188 -19.13 -21.20 -2.56
N HIS A 189 -19.30 -21.50 -1.27
CA HIS A 189 -18.68 -20.76 -0.17
C HIS A 189 -17.15 -20.82 -0.24
N ASN A 190 -16.59 -22.01 -0.51
CA ASN A 190 -15.16 -22.19 -0.67
C ASN A 190 -14.62 -21.46 -1.92
N GLU A 191 -15.34 -21.49 -3.04
CA GLU A 191 -14.96 -20.74 -4.24
C GLU A 191 -14.96 -19.22 -4.03
N ALA A 192 -16.01 -18.69 -3.38
CA ALA A 192 -16.10 -17.28 -3.01
C ALA A 192 -14.97 -16.88 -2.07
N SER A 193 -14.70 -17.68 -1.03
CA SER A 193 -13.61 -17.46 -0.07
C SER A 193 -12.24 -17.43 -0.73
N ILE A 194 -11.95 -18.31 -1.69
CA ILE A 194 -10.67 -18.30 -2.44
C ILE A 194 -10.57 -17.02 -3.28
N ARG A 195 -11.64 -16.62 -3.97
CA ARG A 195 -11.65 -15.41 -4.80
C ARG A 195 -11.47 -14.15 -3.95
N VAL A 196 -12.16 -14.08 -2.81
CA VAL A 196 -12.02 -12.99 -1.82
C VAL A 196 -10.59 -12.91 -1.28
N MET A 197 -10.02 -14.03 -0.84
CA MET A 197 -8.64 -14.04 -0.33
C MET A 197 -7.59 -13.67 -1.38
N ARG A 198 -7.79 -14.04 -2.66
CA ARG A 198 -6.91 -13.60 -3.76
C ARG A 198 -6.99 -12.10 -3.99
N GLY A 199 -8.19 -11.53 -3.96
CA GLY A 199 -8.39 -10.08 -4.09
C GLY A 199 -7.77 -9.31 -2.91
N ILE A 200 -7.97 -9.81 -1.68
CA ILE A 200 -7.35 -9.24 -0.48
C ILE A 200 -5.83 -9.31 -0.58
N PHE A 201 -5.26 -10.46 -0.96
CA PHE A 201 -3.82 -10.60 -1.14
C PHE A 201 -3.24 -9.57 -2.12
N ARG A 202 -3.89 -9.33 -3.26
CA ARG A 202 -3.46 -8.29 -4.22
C ARG A 202 -3.48 -6.90 -3.59
N CYS A 203 -4.56 -6.58 -2.87
CA CYS A 203 -4.68 -5.32 -2.13
C CYS A 203 -3.61 -5.20 -1.03
N THR A 204 -3.28 -6.31 -0.36
CA THR A 204 -2.27 -6.38 0.70
C THR A 204 -0.89 -6.12 0.15
N VAL A 205 -0.53 -6.78 -0.95
CA VAL A 205 0.72 -6.55 -1.66
C VAL A 205 0.86 -5.08 -2.03
N LEU A 206 -0.16 -4.47 -2.63
CA LEU A 206 -0.13 -3.05 -2.99
C LEU A 206 0.02 -2.13 -1.78
N GLY A 207 -0.72 -2.37 -0.69
CA GLY A 207 -0.59 -1.54 0.51
C GLY A 207 0.79 -1.65 1.19
N VAL A 208 1.40 -2.85 1.21
CA VAL A 208 2.77 -3.01 1.71
C VAL A 208 3.80 -2.37 0.76
N LEU A 209 3.62 -2.46 -0.56
CA LEU A 209 4.46 -1.75 -1.53
C LEU A 209 4.36 -0.22 -1.38
N ILE A 210 3.18 0.31 -1.09
CA ILE A 210 3.00 1.74 -0.76
C ILE A 210 3.83 2.11 0.47
N ALA A 211 3.73 1.32 1.55
CA ALA A 211 4.50 1.56 2.77
C ALA A 211 6.02 1.47 2.54
N ILE A 212 6.46 0.51 1.72
CA ILE A 212 7.86 0.36 1.29
C ILE A 212 8.33 1.63 0.59
N VAL A 213 7.63 2.10 -0.46
CA VAL A 213 8.06 3.28 -1.21
C VAL A 213 8.11 4.51 -0.29
N MET A 214 7.11 4.69 0.58
CA MET A 214 7.09 5.78 1.57
C MET A 214 8.31 5.78 2.50
N LYS A 215 8.74 4.59 2.95
CA LYS A 215 9.90 4.45 3.84
C LYS A 215 11.23 4.59 3.06
N VAL A 216 11.34 3.97 1.88
CA VAL A 216 12.52 4.09 1.00
C VAL A 216 12.76 5.55 0.61
N GLN A 217 11.72 6.29 0.22
CA GLN A 217 11.79 7.71 -0.08
C GLN A 217 12.36 8.51 1.11
N SER A 218 11.87 8.23 2.32
CA SER A 218 12.35 8.91 3.52
C SER A 218 13.80 8.58 3.85
N ALA A 219 14.21 7.32 3.69
CA ALA A 219 15.58 6.88 3.95
C ALA A 219 16.57 7.44 2.89
N TYR A 220 16.16 7.47 1.62
CA TYR A 220 16.93 8.07 0.54
C TYR A 220 17.19 9.56 0.78
N LEU A 221 16.19 10.34 1.20
CA LEU A 221 16.38 11.77 1.48
C LEU A 221 17.46 12.02 2.54
N THR A 222 17.58 11.12 3.52
CA THR A 222 18.60 11.18 4.58
C THR A 222 19.95 10.56 4.20
N SER A 223 20.03 9.76 3.12
CA SER A 223 21.28 9.09 2.70
C SER A 223 22.24 10.03 1.96
N ARG A 224 23.41 9.52 1.55
CA ARG A 224 24.39 10.23 0.71
C ARG A 224 24.20 9.98 -0.80
N GLY A 225 23.17 9.25 -1.21
CA GLY A 225 22.93 8.95 -2.63
C GLY A 225 22.43 10.16 -3.41
N GLU A 226 22.91 10.33 -4.64
CA GLU A 226 22.48 11.38 -5.58
C GLU A 226 21.06 11.13 -6.09
N ASN A 227 20.72 9.87 -6.37
CA ASN A 227 19.39 9.42 -6.77
C ASN A 227 19.03 8.08 -6.07
N ILE A 228 17.73 7.80 -5.98
CA ILE A 228 17.20 6.65 -5.23
C ILE A 228 17.74 5.31 -5.75
N LEU A 229 17.91 5.18 -7.06
CA LEU A 229 18.39 3.95 -7.69
C LEU A 229 19.88 3.72 -7.41
N ALA A 230 20.70 4.75 -7.57
CA ALA A 230 22.13 4.69 -7.25
C ALA A 230 22.36 4.34 -5.78
N TRP A 231 21.54 4.88 -4.87
CA TRP A 231 21.60 4.52 -3.45
C TRP A 231 21.30 3.03 -3.21
N LEU A 232 20.22 2.49 -3.80
CA LEU A 232 19.85 1.08 -3.66
C LEU A 232 20.87 0.14 -4.32
N VAL A 233 21.43 0.51 -5.46
CA VAL A 233 22.48 -0.27 -6.15
C VAL A 233 23.78 -0.26 -5.36
N SER A 234 24.14 0.90 -4.79
CA SER A 234 25.31 1.00 -3.91
C SER A 234 25.14 0.11 -2.66
N ASP A 235 23.97 0.14 -2.02
CA ASP A 235 23.66 -0.74 -0.89
C ASP A 235 23.74 -2.22 -1.28
N MET A 236 23.16 -2.61 -2.42
CA MET A 236 23.27 -3.96 -2.96
C MET A 236 24.74 -4.39 -3.17
N SER A 237 25.57 -3.51 -3.74
CA SER A 237 26.99 -3.81 -3.97
C SER A 237 27.80 -3.94 -2.68
N SER A 238 27.45 -3.20 -1.63
CA SER A 238 28.17 -3.23 -0.35
C SER A 238 28.14 -4.60 0.34
N ALA A 239 27.07 -5.37 0.14
CA ALA A 239 26.94 -6.75 0.62
C ALA A 239 27.93 -7.72 -0.06
N PHE A 240 28.27 -7.48 -1.33
CA PHE A 240 29.20 -8.33 -2.09
C PHE A 240 30.67 -7.94 -1.86
N TYR A 241 30.93 -6.65 -1.64
CA TYR A 241 32.30 -6.13 -1.50
C TYR A 241 32.75 -5.91 -0.05
N GLY A 242 31.95 -6.32 0.94
CA GLY A 242 32.32 -6.28 2.37
C GLY A 242 32.57 -4.86 2.92
N ARG A 243 32.01 -3.84 2.26
CA ARG A 243 32.21 -2.43 2.65
C ARG A 243 31.16 -2.06 3.68
N ASN A 244 31.55 -2.01 4.96
CA ASN A 244 30.69 -1.64 6.09
C ASN A 244 30.41 -0.13 6.14
N ASP A 245 29.96 0.46 5.05
CA ASP A 245 29.43 1.81 5.06
C ASP A 245 27.93 1.75 5.40
N VAL A 246 27.62 1.32 6.64
CA VAL A 246 26.28 1.54 7.21
C VAL A 246 26.07 3.04 7.18
N SER A 247 25.18 3.50 6.31
CA SER A 247 24.88 4.90 6.04
C SER A 247 24.85 5.68 7.35
N ALA A 248 25.88 6.50 7.59
CA ALA A 248 25.89 7.50 8.65
C ALA A 248 24.83 8.55 8.31
N GLY A 249 23.57 8.19 8.53
CA GLY A 249 22.42 9.03 8.29
C GLY A 249 22.53 10.25 9.20
N ILE A 250 22.52 11.44 8.60
CA ILE A 250 22.45 12.68 9.35
C ILE A 250 21.11 12.68 10.10
N SER A 251 21.14 13.04 11.39
CA SER A 251 20.00 12.96 12.31
C SER A 251 18.89 13.97 11.93
N TYR A 252 18.11 13.62 10.91
CA TYR A 252 16.93 14.35 10.47
C TYR A 252 15.66 13.64 11.00
N ARG A 253 14.65 14.43 11.38
CA ARG A 253 13.35 13.89 11.82
C ARG A 253 12.63 13.33 10.59
N ARG A 254 12.21 12.06 10.62
CA ARG A 254 11.57 11.34 9.49
C ARG A 254 10.04 11.36 9.63
N PRO A 255 9.30 12.28 8.97
CA PRO A 255 7.87 12.47 9.23
C PRO A 255 7.01 11.28 8.79
N THR A 256 7.43 10.56 7.76
CA THR A 256 6.63 9.49 7.14
C THR A 256 6.74 8.15 7.85
N HIS A 257 7.62 8.01 8.85
CA HIS A 257 7.86 6.73 9.53
C HIS A 257 6.60 6.18 10.22
N TYR A 258 5.79 7.06 10.81
CA TYR A 258 4.53 6.66 11.46
C TYR A 258 3.43 6.38 10.43
N SER A 259 3.32 7.19 9.37
CA SER A 259 2.30 7.02 8.34
C SER A 259 2.50 5.75 7.52
N SER A 260 3.75 5.43 7.11
CA SER A 260 4.05 4.19 6.38
C SER A 260 3.79 2.95 7.25
N LEU A 261 4.10 3.04 8.55
CA LEU A 261 3.87 1.96 9.49
C LEU A 261 2.37 1.71 9.70
N LEU A 262 1.58 2.77 9.85
CA LEU A 262 0.12 2.66 9.95
C LEU A 262 -0.46 1.96 8.72
N ILE A 263 -0.05 2.37 7.51
CA ILE A 263 -0.49 1.73 6.26
C ILE A 263 -0.13 0.25 6.23
N ALA A 264 1.12 -0.11 6.59
CA ALA A 264 1.56 -1.50 6.63
C ALA A 264 0.74 -2.32 7.63
N ILE A 265 0.56 -1.83 8.86
CA ILE A 265 -0.18 -2.54 9.91
C ILE A 265 -1.65 -2.71 9.53
N SER A 266 -2.34 -1.64 9.08
CA SER A 266 -3.74 -1.71 8.69
C SER A 266 -3.96 -2.69 7.55
N THR A 267 -3.05 -2.70 6.57
CA THR A 267 -3.12 -3.60 5.42
C THR A 267 -2.89 -5.07 5.82
N CYS A 268 -1.88 -5.33 6.65
CA CYS A 268 -1.60 -6.65 7.17
C CYS A 268 -2.72 -7.16 8.10
N PHE A 269 -3.34 -6.27 8.88
CA PHE A 269 -4.46 -6.63 9.75
C PHE A 269 -5.64 -7.22 8.95
N VAL A 270 -6.05 -6.57 7.85
CA VAL A 270 -7.13 -7.08 6.99
C VAL A 270 -6.76 -8.44 6.38
N PHE A 271 -5.52 -8.62 5.92
CA PHE A 271 -5.02 -9.88 5.40
C PHE A 271 -5.03 -11.02 6.43
N LEU A 272 -4.53 -10.74 7.63
CA LEU A 272 -4.48 -11.69 8.74
C LEU A 272 -5.90 -12.05 9.19
N TYR A 273 -6.79 -11.06 9.30
CA TYR A 273 -8.19 -11.29 9.63
C TYR A 273 -8.86 -12.24 8.62
N GLY A 274 -8.70 -11.98 7.31
CA GLY A 274 -9.18 -12.88 6.26
C GLY A 274 -8.56 -14.27 6.32
N SER A 275 -7.25 -14.35 6.52
CA SER A 275 -6.54 -15.63 6.61
C SER A 275 -7.00 -16.49 7.79
N ILE A 276 -7.26 -15.87 8.95
CA ILE A 276 -7.74 -16.57 10.14
C ILE A 276 -9.22 -16.98 9.98
N ARG A 277 -10.07 -16.08 9.48
CA ARG A 277 -11.52 -16.32 9.38
C ARG A 277 -11.90 -17.26 8.24
N LEU A 278 -11.17 -17.23 7.12
CA LEU A 278 -11.49 -18.01 5.92
C LEU A 278 -10.54 -19.23 5.70
N GLY A 279 -9.40 -19.29 6.40
CA GLY A 279 -8.32 -20.25 6.11
C GLY A 279 -8.38 -21.60 6.84
N VAL A 280 -9.43 -21.89 7.61
CA VAL A 280 -9.49 -23.09 8.47
C VAL A 280 -9.72 -24.39 7.67
N GLU A 281 -10.21 -24.33 6.44
CA GLU A 281 -10.44 -25.53 5.63
C GLU A 281 -9.17 -26.04 4.92
N ARG A 282 -8.89 -27.36 4.98
CA ARG A 282 -7.67 -28.01 4.44
C ARG A 282 -7.32 -27.67 2.98
N ARG A 283 -8.30 -27.29 2.14
CA ARG A 283 -8.07 -26.88 0.74
C ARG A 283 -7.47 -25.47 0.58
N PHE A 284 -7.53 -24.63 1.62
CA PHE A 284 -6.96 -23.28 1.62
C PHE A 284 -5.49 -23.24 2.02
N CYS A 285 -4.98 -24.29 2.65
CA CYS A 285 -3.68 -24.25 3.32
C CYS A 285 -2.52 -23.93 2.36
N MET A 286 -2.49 -24.54 1.17
CA MET A 286 -1.36 -24.37 0.25
C MET A 286 -1.36 -23.00 -0.46
N PRO A 287 -2.49 -22.47 -1.00
CA PRO A 287 -2.52 -21.11 -1.54
C PRO A 287 -2.30 -20.04 -0.46
N LEU A 288 -2.90 -20.17 0.73
CA LEU A 288 -2.75 -19.19 1.81
C LEU A 288 -1.33 -19.16 2.36
N TRP A 289 -0.68 -20.31 2.51
CA TRP A 289 0.72 -20.35 2.96
C TRP A 289 1.65 -19.55 2.04
N ARG A 290 1.48 -19.70 0.72
CA ARG A 290 2.26 -18.96 -0.28
C ARG A 290 2.03 -17.45 -0.20
N MET A 291 0.76 -17.04 -0.10
CA MET A 291 0.39 -15.62 0.06
C MET A 291 1.02 -15.06 1.34
N SER A 292 0.89 -15.76 2.46
CA SER A 292 1.45 -15.38 3.75
C SER A 292 2.98 -15.28 3.71
N ALA A 293 3.66 -16.19 3.01
CA ALA A 293 5.11 -16.13 2.83
C ALA A 293 5.55 -14.87 2.07
N ILE A 294 4.84 -14.51 0.99
CA ILE A 294 5.13 -13.28 0.22
C ILE A 294 4.89 -12.03 1.09
N VAL A 295 3.74 -11.97 1.78
CA VAL A 295 3.42 -10.84 2.66
C VAL A 295 4.44 -10.72 3.79
N ALA A 296 4.81 -11.83 4.44
CA ALA A 296 5.82 -11.84 5.49
C ALA A 296 7.19 -11.37 4.99
N LEU A 297 7.60 -11.83 3.79
CA LEU A 297 8.85 -11.38 3.16
C LEU A 297 8.84 -9.88 2.87
N LEU A 298 7.73 -9.34 2.35
CA LEU A 298 7.58 -7.91 2.11
C LEU A 298 7.60 -7.09 3.40
N VAL A 299 6.92 -7.55 4.44
CA VAL A 299 6.91 -6.88 5.76
C VAL A 299 8.30 -6.92 6.39
N ALA A 300 9.01 -8.05 6.31
CA ALA A 300 10.39 -8.15 6.75
C ALA A 300 11.29 -7.17 5.97
N GLY A 301 11.16 -7.14 4.64
CA GLY A 301 11.85 -6.17 3.79
C GLY A 301 11.56 -4.73 4.20
N TYR A 302 10.29 -4.38 4.43
CA TYR A 302 9.87 -3.07 4.92
C TYR A 302 10.53 -2.70 6.26
N LEU A 303 10.51 -3.61 7.25
CA LEU A 303 11.08 -3.35 8.57
C LEU A 303 12.59 -3.15 8.50
N LEU A 304 13.27 -3.91 7.64
CA LEU A 304 14.72 -3.94 7.49
C LEU A 304 15.30 -2.85 6.57
N ILE A 305 14.47 -2.01 5.94
CA ILE A 305 14.95 -0.83 5.18
C ILE A 305 15.86 0.00 6.08
N ASP A 306 17.08 0.26 5.61
CA ASP A 306 18.11 1.07 6.29
C ASP A 306 18.63 0.46 7.61
N ALA A 307 18.38 -0.84 7.85
CA ALA A 307 18.81 -1.52 9.08
C ALA A 307 20.20 -2.18 8.97
N PHE A 308 20.59 -2.63 7.78
CA PHE A 308 21.90 -3.26 7.51
C PHE A 308 22.29 -3.07 6.04
N ALA A 309 23.59 -3.18 5.75
CA ALA A 309 24.11 -3.09 4.39
C ALA A 309 23.67 -4.29 3.53
N GLY A 310 23.05 -4.02 2.37
CA GLY A 310 22.52 -5.06 1.48
C GLY A 310 21.05 -5.38 1.66
N PHE A 311 20.31 -4.62 2.48
CA PHE A 311 18.86 -4.79 2.62
C PHE A 311 18.13 -4.70 1.27
N SER A 312 18.69 -3.97 0.31
CA SER A 312 18.15 -3.79 -1.04
C SER A 312 18.01 -5.10 -1.82
N ILE A 313 18.80 -6.13 -1.52
CA ILE A 313 18.68 -7.46 -2.13
C ILE A 313 17.38 -8.14 -1.69
N LEU A 314 17.16 -8.20 -0.37
CA LEU A 314 15.95 -8.77 0.21
C LEU A 314 14.71 -8.02 -0.28
N LEU A 315 14.79 -6.69 -0.32
CA LEU A 315 13.73 -5.83 -0.82
C LEU A 315 13.43 -6.10 -2.31
N GLY A 316 14.47 -6.20 -3.14
CA GLY A 316 14.34 -6.49 -4.56
C GLY A 316 13.68 -7.84 -4.84
N VAL A 317 14.12 -8.89 -4.14
CA VAL A 317 13.50 -10.23 -4.25
C VAL A 317 12.03 -10.19 -3.80
N GLY A 318 11.74 -9.53 -2.68
CA GLY A 318 10.37 -9.37 -2.19
C GLY A 318 9.48 -8.65 -3.20
N VAL A 319 9.95 -7.54 -3.78
CA VAL A 319 9.21 -6.77 -4.79
C VAL A 319 8.96 -7.59 -6.07
N LEU A 320 9.94 -8.37 -6.53
CA LEU A 320 9.75 -9.23 -7.71
C LEU A 320 8.67 -10.30 -7.48
N LEU A 321 8.71 -10.97 -6.32
CA LEU A 321 7.70 -11.95 -5.94
C LEU A 321 6.32 -11.31 -5.77
N ALA A 322 6.27 -10.08 -5.23
CA ALA A 322 5.06 -9.31 -5.09
C ALA A 322 4.41 -8.96 -6.44
N ILE A 323 5.21 -8.47 -7.39
CA ILE A 323 4.74 -8.16 -8.75
C ILE A 323 4.20 -9.43 -9.41
N HIS A 324 4.90 -10.55 -9.28
CA HIS A 324 4.42 -11.83 -9.80
C HIS A 324 3.09 -12.26 -9.15
N GLY A 325 2.97 -12.11 -7.82
CA GLY A 325 1.75 -12.40 -7.08
C GLY A 325 0.56 -11.50 -7.41
N LEU A 326 0.78 -10.27 -7.90
CA LEU A 326 -0.31 -9.41 -8.38
C LEU A 326 -1.00 -10.02 -9.61
N PHE A 327 -0.21 -10.51 -10.57
CA PHE A 327 -0.74 -11.11 -11.80
C PHE A 327 -1.28 -12.53 -11.55
N ASP A 328 -0.54 -13.36 -10.82
CA ASP A 328 -0.93 -14.73 -10.48
C ASP A 328 -0.98 -14.94 -8.96
N PRO A 329 -2.08 -14.53 -8.29
CA PRO A 329 -2.24 -14.73 -6.86
C PRO A 329 -2.38 -16.20 -6.47
N GLY A 330 -2.56 -17.11 -7.44
CA GLY A 330 -2.55 -18.56 -7.22
C GLY A 330 -1.15 -19.18 -7.29
N LEU A 331 -0.13 -18.44 -7.78
CA LEU A 331 1.21 -18.92 -8.11
C LEU A 331 1.17 -20.28 -8.81
N GLY A 332 0.42 -20.35 -9.90
CA GLY A 332 0.25 -21.54 -10.72
C GLY A 332 -0.51 -22.66 -10.00
N ARG A 333 -1.79 -22.81 -10.35
CA ARG A 333 -2.32 -24.16 -10.58
C ARG A 333 -1.54 -24.71 -11.77
N TRP A 334 -0.36 -25.28 -11.54
CA TRP A 334 0.35 -26.01 -12.58
C TRP A 334 -0.49 -27.22 -12.94
N ARG A 335 -1.35 -27.06 -13.96
CA ARG A 335 -1.78 -28.04 -14.97
C ARG A 335 -1.94 -29.52 -14.59
N ALA A 336 -2.22 -29.86 -13.34
CA ALA A 336 -2.40 -31.24 -12.91
C ALA A 336 -3.73 -31.87 -13.40
N SER A 337 -4.58 -31.13 -14.11
CA SER A 337 -5.85 -31.65 -14.68
C SER A 337 -5.84 -31.84 -16.20
N LYS A 338 -4.69 -31.73 -16.88
CA LYS A 338 -4.59 -32.03 -18.33
C LYS A 338 -3.88 -33.34 -18.67
N LEU A 339 -3.55 -34.16 -17.67
CA LEU A 339 -2.93 -35.48 -17.84
C LEU A 339 -3.83 -36.62 -17.35
N GLY A 340 -5.14 -36.53 -17.61
CA GLY A 340 -6.11 -37.54 -17.17
C GLY A 340 -7.20 -37.87 -18.19
N ASN A 341 -7.07 -37.47 -19.46
CA ASN A 341 -8.13 -37.72 -20.43
C ASN A 341 -7.65 -38.21 -21.81
N ASN A 342 -6.45 -38.80 -21.89
CA ASN A 342 -6.04 -39.57 -23.07
C ASN A 342 -5.73 -41.01 -22.62
N GLN A 343 -6.77 -41.82 -22.47
CA GLN A 343 -6.83 -43.20 -22.95
C GLN A 343 -8.19 -43.81 -22.59
N SER A 344 -9.16 -43.58 -23.48
CA SER A 344 -10.35 -44.40 -23.63
C SER A 344 -10.10 -45.47 -24.69
N VAL A 345 -10.67 -46.65 -24.47
CA VAL A 345 -11.03 -47.72 -25.43
C VAL A 345 -9.93 -48.74 -25.78
N SER A 346 -10.02 -49.91 -25.15
CA SER A 346 -10.28 -51.19 -25.83
C SER A 346 -11.34 -51.96 -25.07
#